data_AF-A0A914FUK0-F1
#
_entry.id   AF-A0A914FUK0-F1
#
_cell.length_a   1.000
_cell.length_b   1.000
_cell.length_c   1.000
_cell.angle_alpha   90.00
_cell.angle_beta   90.00
_cell.angle_gamma   90.00
#
_symmetry.space_group_name_H-M   'P 1'
#
loop_
_entity.id
_entity.type
_entity.pdbx_description
1 polymer ?
#
loop_
_entity_poly.entity_id
_entity_poly.type
_entity_poly.pdbx_seq_one_letter_code
_entity_poly.pdbx_strand_id
1 'polypeptide(L)'
;MKEANENKVEITDFSFDIVEKAVKLCYHRKLVSDFTTEECFSLLKFADKYNMESIQENLEAYLGERITVSNVCEMCNGAIAENLLKLQNYCMDFVLICLSKKELVPNMELLEKDFFIAAITNLSCQKSQSL
;
A
#
# COMPACT_ATOMS: atom_id res chain seq x y z
N MET A 1 -29.37 10.41 11.46
CA MET A 1 -28.41 9.45 12.06
C MET A 1 -28.42 9.68 13.56
N LYS A 2 -28.41 8.63 14.41
CA LYS A 2 -28.43 8.80 15.88
C LYS A 2 -27.18 9.53 16.39
N GLU A 3 -26.05 9.32 15.72
CA GLU A 3 -24.76 9.95 15.99
C GLU A 3 -24.77 11.48 15.89
N ALA A 4 -25.73 12.07 15.17
CA ALA A 4 -25.78 13.53 14.98
C ALA A 4 -26.16 14.30 16.27
N ASN A 5 -26.73 13.60 17.27
CA ASN A 5 -27.22 14.21 18.51
C ASN A 5 -26.48 13.71 19.76
N GLU A 6 -25.49 12.83 19.60
CA GLU A 6 -24.69 12.27 20.69
C GLU A 6 -23.26 12.81 20.59
N ASN A 7 -22.71 13.37 21.67
CA ASN A 7 -21.30 13.84 21.73
C ASN A 7 -20.29 12.67 21.83
N LYS A 8 -20.66 11.48 21.34
CA LYS A 8 -19.89 10.25 21.46
C LYS A 8 -20.05 9.42 20.18
N VAL A 9 -18.92 8.97 19.65
CA VAL A 9 -18.85 7.97 18.57
C VAL A 9 -18.00 6.82 19.08
N GLU A 10 -18.51 5.59 19.00
CA GLU A 10 -17.78 4.39 19.38
C GLU A 10 -17.23 3.69 18.13
N ILE A 11 -15.93 3.42 18.13
CA ILE A 11 -15.23 2.69 17.06
C ILE A 11 -14.73 1.38 17.65
N THR A 12 -15.26 0.25 17.19
CA THR A 12 -14.91 -1.09 17.69
C THR A 12 -14.04 -1.90 16.74
N ASP A 13 -13.89 -1.45 15.49
CA ASP A 13 -13.28 -2.23 14.41
C ASP A 13 -11.76 -2.02 14.28
N PHE A 14 -11.21 -1.09 15.06
CA PHE A 14 -9.80 -0.73 15.02
C PHE A 14 -9.22 -0.64 16.43
N SER A 15 -7.93 -0.92 16.57
CA SER A 15 -7.22 -0.70 17.83
C SER A 15 -7.14 0.79 18.14
N PHE A 16 -7.05 1.10 19.43
CA PHE A 16 -6.89 2.47 19.91
C PHE A 16 -5.71 3.18 19.23
N ASP A 17 -4.58 2.49 19.05
CA ASP A 17 -3.37 3.05 18.46
C ASP A 17 -3.58 3.49 17.00
N ILE A 18 -4.33 2.71 16.21
CA ILE A 18 -4.64 3.06 14.81
C ILE A 18 -5.58 4.25 14.74
N VAL A 19 -6.60 4.29 15.60
CA VAL A 19 -7.53 5.43 15.68
C VAL A 19 -6.79 6.69 16.12
N GLU A 20 -5.93 6.59 17.14
CA GLU A 20 -5.15 7.73 17.63
C GLU A 20 -4.22 8.27 16.54
N LYS A 21 -3.55 7.39 15.78
CA LYS A 21 -2.70 7.76 14.65
C LYS A 21 -3.49 8.40 13.51
N ALA A 22 -4.65 7.85 13.14
CA ALA A 22 -5.51 8.41 12.12
C ALA A 22 -5.99 9.82 12.50
N VAL A 23 -6.41 10.02 13.75
CA VAL A 23 -6.80 11.33 14.27
C VAL A 23 -5.63 12.30 14.20
N LYS A 24 -4.43 11.89 14.64
CA LYS A 24 -3.22 12.73 14.53
C LYS A 24 -2.93 13.14 13.09
N LEU A 25 -3.11 12.24 12.12
CA LEU A 25 -2.95 12.51 10.69
C LEU A 25 -3.97 13.52 10.16
N CYS A 26 -5.23 13.45 10.60
CA CYS A 26 -6.25 14.45 10.25
C CYS A 26 -5.82 15.88 10.64
N TYR A 27 -5.19 16.04 11.81
CA TYR A 27 -4.77 17.36 12.31
C TYR A 27 -3.43 17.84 11.76
N HIS A 28 -2.42 16.97 11.68
CA HIS A 28 -1.06 17.37 11.32
C HIS A 28 -0.78 17.31 9.82
N ARG A 29 -1.63 16.63 9.03
CA ARG A 29 -1.52 16.41 7.58
C ARG A 29 -0.15 15.89 7.10
N LYS A 30 0.68 15.40 8.02
CA LYS A 30 2.00 14.84 7.75
C LYS A 30 2.20 13.57 8.57
N LEU A 31 2.84 12.59 7.95
CA LEU A 31 3.35 11.40 8.61
C LEU A 31 4.57 11.84 9.44
N VAL A 32 4.39 12.02 10.74
CA VAL A 32 5.45 12.49 11.66
C VAL A 32 6.26 11.32 12.23
N SER A 33 5.76 10.10 12.07
CA SER A 33 6.31 8.90 12.72
C SER A 33 6.74 7.87 11.69
N ASP A 34 7.76 7.07 12.02
CA ASP A 34 8.06 5.83 11.31
C ASP A 34 6.93 4.82 11.60
N PHE A 35 6.00 4.69 10.67
CA PHE A 35 4.97 3.65 10.70
C PHE A 35 5.56 2.33 10.22
N THR A 36 5.15 1.24 10.85
CA THR A 36 5.41 -0.11 10.33
C THR A 36 4.50 -0.39 9.14
N THR A 37 4.89 -1.35 8.29
CA THR A 37 4.08 -1.76 7.13
C THR A 37 2.67 -2.19 7.55
N GLU A 38 2.55 -2.97 8.63
CA GLU A 38 1.25 -3.43 9.17
C GLU A 38 0.38 -2.28 9.66
N GLU A 39 0.98 -1.28 10.30
CA GLU A 39 0.28 -0.08 10.75
C GLU A 39 -0.21 0.74 9.57
N CYS A 40 0.60 0.88 8.51
CA CYS A 40 0.19 1.55 7.29
C CYS A 40 -1.00 0.85 6.64
N PHE A 41 -1.00 -0.48 6.52
CA PHE A 41 -2.14 -1.22 5.98
C PHE A 41 -3.39 -1.06 6.85
N SER A 42 -3.24 -1.07 8.18
CA SER A 42 -4.36 -0.86 9.10
C SER A 42 -4.93 0.57 9.01
N LEU A 43 -4.06 1.58 8.82
CA LEU A 43 -4.45 2.97 8.59
C LEU A 43 -5.09 3.17 7.21
N LEU A 44 -4.66 2.42 6.19
CA LEU A 44 -5.29 2.43 4.86
C LEU A 44 -6.71 1.86 4.92
N LYS A 45 -6.93 0.75 5.64
CA LYS A 45 -8.28 0.23 5.93
C LYS A 45 -9.16 1.24 6.64
N PHE A 46 -8.59 1.95 7.61
CA PHE A 46 -9.29 3.01 8.32
C PHE A 46 -9.66 4.14 7.36
N ALA A 47 -8.71 4.58 6.54
CA ALA A 47 -8.92 5.66 5.57
C ALA A 47 -9.98 5.29 4.53
N ASP A 48 -9.96 4.07 3.99
CA ASP A 48 -10.97 3.57 3.06
C ASP A 48 -12.35 3.54 3.71
N LYS A 49 -12.48 2.95 4.91
CA LYS A 49 -13.76 2.84 5.62
C LYS A 49 -14.40 4.20 5.94
N TYR A 50 -13.61 5.21 6.25
CA TYR A 50 -14.08 6.55 6.59
C TYR A 50 -13.94 7.56 5.43
N ASN A 51 -13.68 7.10 4.20
CA ASN A 51 -13.49 7.93 3.00
C ASN A 51 -12.48 9.08 3.19
N MET A 52 -11.35 8.81 3.83
CA MET A 52 -10.28 9.77 4.09
C MET A 52 -9.22 9.75 2.97
N GLU A 53 -9.62 10.14 1.76
CA GLU A 53 -8.77 10.09 0.54
C GLU A 53 -7.38 10.70 0.75
N SER A 54 -7.30 11.89 1.38
CA SER A 54 -6.02 12.55 1.61
C SER A 54 -5.04 11.75 2.49
N ILE A 55 -5.55 10.95 3.41
CA ILE A 55 -4.71 10.08 4.26
C ILE A 55 -4.27 8.86 3.46
N GLN A 56 -5.18 8.31 2.65
CA GLN A 56 -4.90 7.18 1.77
C GLN A 56 -3.77 7.52 0.78
N GLU A 57 -3.86 8.64 0.08
CA GLU A 57 -2.83 9.05 -0.90
C GLU A 57 -1.47 9.26 -0.25
N ASN A 58 -1.43 9.89 0.93
CA ASN A 58 -0.19 10.11 1.67
C ASN A 58 0.45 8.79 2.14
N LEU A 59 -0.36 7.84 2.61
CA LEU A 59 0.12 6.53 3.06
C LEU A 59 0.60 5.67 1.89
N GLU A 60 -0.11 5.68 0.76
CA GLU A 60 0.30 4.97 -0.45
C GLU A 60 1.63 5.50 -1.00
N ALA A 61 1.81 6.83 -1.04
CA ALA A 61 3.08 7.44 -1.44
C ALA A 61 4.22 7.07 -0.48
N TYR A 62 3.97 7.17 0.84
CA TYR A 62 4.94 6.80 1.87
C TYR A 62 5.37 5.33 1.79
N LEU A 63 4.42 4.43 1.53
CA LEU A 63 4.75 3.02 1.30
C LEU A 63 5.54 2.85 0.00
N GLY A 64 5.12 3.50 -1.09
CA GLY A 64 5.81 3.44 -2.38
C GLY A 64 7.30 3.81 -2.30
N GLU A 65 7.65 4.83 -1.51
CA GLU A 65 9.04 5.26 -1.29
C GLU A 65 9.88 4.26 -0.47
N ARG A 66 9.22 3.36 0.28
CA ARG A 66 9.86 2.37 1.17
C ARG A 66 9.87 0.96 0.58
N ILE A 67 9.50 0.81 -0.69
CA ILE A 67 9.65 -0.47 -1.40
C ILE A 67 11.14 -0.78 -1.55
N THR A 68 11.50 -2.01 -1.19
CA THR A 68 12.84 -2.58 -1.28
C THR A 68 12.75 -3.99 -1.85
N VAL A 69 13.89 -4.51 -2.33
CA VAL A 69 13.98 -5.89 -2.83
C VAL A 69 13.51 -6.92 -1.80
N SER A 70 13.70 -6.66 -0.50
CA SER A 70 13.32 -7.58 0.57
C SER A 70 11.83 -7.55 0.91
N ASN A 71 11.13 -6.42 0.73
CA ASN A 71 9.74 -6.26 1.18
C ASN A 71 8.72 -6.17 0.04
N VAL A 72 9.17 -6.05 -1.22
CA VAL A 72 8.27 -5.81 -2.36
C VAL A 72 7.21 -6.91 -2.52
N CYS A 73 7.55 -8.17 -2.23
CA CYS A 73 6.58 -9.27 -2.31
C CYS A 73 5.50 -9.17 -1.22
N GLU A 74 5.89 -8.88 0.03
CA GLU A 74 4.95 -8.69 1.13
C GLU A 74 4.04 -7.47 0.91
N MET A 75 4.63 -6.36 0.45
CA MET A 75 3.90 -5.15 0.11
C MET A 75 2.91 -5.37 -1.03
N CYS A 76 3.31 -6.11 -2.06
CA CYS A 76 2.44 -6.42 -3.18
C CYS A 76 1.24 -7.26 -2.74
N ASN A 77 1.48 -8.32 -1.95
CA ASN A 77 0.40 -9.17 -1.46
C ASN A 77 -0.57 -8.41 -0.56
N GLY A 78 -0.07 -7.53 0.32
CA GLY A 78 -0.92 -6.63 1.10
C GLY A 78 -1.72 -5.67 0.23
N ALA A 79 -1.09 -5.11 -0.81
CA ALA A 79 -1.77 -4.21 -1.74
C ALA A 79 -2.86 -4.90 -2.57
N ILE A 80 -2.69 -6.18 -2.91
CA ILE A 80 -3.70 -6.99 -3.58
C ILE A 80 -4.87 -7.30 -2.64
N ALA A 81 -4.57 -7.77 -1.42
CA ALA A 81 -5.58 -8.12 -0.43
C ALA A 81 -6.52 -6.95 -0.09
N GLU A 82 -5.97 -5.73 -0.09
CA GLU A 82 -6.70 -4.50 0.24
C GLU A 82 -7.14 -3.70 -1.00
N ASN A 83 -6.98 -4.25 -2.21
CA ASN A 83 -7.33 -3.61 -3.48
C ASN A 83 -6.72 -2.19 -3.70
N LEU A 84 -5.50 -1.98 -3.22
CA LEU A 84 -4.76 -0.72 -3.29
C LEU A 84 -4.04 -0.57 -4.63
N LEU A 85 -4.76 -0.18 -5.68
CA LEU A 85 -4.27 -0.15 -7.06
C LEU A 85 -3.00 0.70 -7.25
N LYS A 86 -2.91 1.87 -6.60
CA LYS A 86 -1.71 2.73 -6.69
C LYS A 86 -0.47 2.04 -6.10
N LEU A 87 -0.62 1.38 -4.95
CA LEU A 87 0.46 0.65 -4.32
C LEU A 87 0.86 -0.61 -5.11
N GLN A 88 -0.11 -1.29 -5.72
CA GLN A 88 0.16 -2.40 -6.65
C GLN A 88 1.00 -1.93 -7.84
N ASN A 89 0.71 -0.76 -8.42
CA ASN A 89 1.51 -0.18 -9.50
C ASN A 89 2.94 0.13 -9.04
N TYR A 90 3.12 0.74 -7.86
CA TYR A 90 4.47 0.97 -7.32
C TYR A 90 5.25 -0.34 -7.14
N CYS A 91 4.59 -1.40 -6.67
CA CYS A 91 5.21 -2.72 -6.54
C CYS A 91 5.57 -3.31 -7.92
N MET A 92 4.69 -3.20 -8.93
CA MET A 92 4.98 -3.64 -10.30
C MET A 92 6.19 -2.92 -10.87
N ASP A 93 6.20 -1.60 -10.82
CA ASP A 93 7.28 -0.78 -11.36
C ASP A 93 8.61 -1.14 -10.72
N PHE A 94 8.63 -1.36 -9.41
CA PHE A 94 9.82 -1.80 -8.70
C PHE A 94 10.29 -3.19 -9.13
N VAL A 95 9.37 -4.16 -9.25
CA VAL A 95 9.70 -5.52 -9.72
C VAL A 95 10.26 -5.49 -11.14
N LEU A 96 9.68 -4.69 -12.03
CA LEU A 96 10.18 -4.51 -13.40
C LEU A 96 11.61 -3.97 -13.42
N ILE A 97 11.91 -2.98 -12.56
CA ILE A 97 13.26 -2.44 -12.41
C ILE A 97 14.24 -3.51 -11.92
N CYS A 98 13.89 -4.28 -10.88
CA CYS A 98 14.75 -5.34 -10.36
C CYS A 98 15.02 -6.43 -11.41
N LEU A 99 13.98 -6.87 -12.13
CA LEU A 99 14.12 -7.84 -13.22
C LEU A 99 15.01 -7.31 -14.35
N SER A 100 14.90 -6.03 -14.71
CA SER A 100 15.76 -5.41 -15.73
C SER A 100 17.24 -5.41 -15.33
N LYS A 101 17.52 -5.22 -14.03
CA LYS A 101 18.86 -5.24 -13.44
C LYS A 101 19.38 -6.64 -13.12
N LYS A 102 18.56 -7.67 -13.32
CA LYS A 102 18.82 -9.07 -12.91
C LYS A 102 19.08 -9.19 -11.40
N GLU A 103 18.46 -8.33 -10.60
CA GLU A 103 18.52 -8.43 -9.14
C GLU A 103 17.62 -9.57 -8.66
N LEU A 104 18.12 -10.34 -7.70
CA LEU A 104 17.36 -11.42 -7.10
C LEU A 104 16.35 -10.81 -6.11
N VAL A 105 15.07 -10.89 -6.45
CA VAL A 105 13.99 -10.58 -5.52
C VAL A 105 13.70 -11.86 -4.71
N PRO A 106 13.96 -11.86 -3.39
CA PRO A 106 13.61 -13.00 -2.54
C PRO A 106 12.09 -13.25 -2.58
N ASN A 107 11.68 -14.50 -2.39
CA ASN A 107 10.27 -14.88 -2.24
C ASN A 107 9.37 -14.49 -3.42
N MET A 108 9.93 -14.30 -4.61
CA MET A 108 9.18 -14.00 -5.84
C MET A 108 8.16 -15.11 -6.18
N GLU A 109 8.38 -16.33 -5.69
CA GLU A 109 7.44 -17.46 -5.77
C GLU A 109 6.15 -17.30 -4.95
N LEU A 110 6.14 -16.36 -3.98
CA LEU A 110 4.98 -16.07 -3.12
C LEU A 110 4.06 -14.99 -3.71
N LEU A 111 4.41 -14.40 -4.86
CA LEU A 111 3.53 -13.46 -5.56
C LEU A 111 2.38 -14.22 -6.24
N GLU A 112 1.21 -13.59 -6.30
CA GLU A 112 0.11 -14.12 -7.08
C GLU A 112 0.53 -14.31 -8.54
N LYS A 113 0.23 -15.50 -9.08
CA LYS A 113 0.65 -15.92 -10.41
C LYS A 113 0.21 -14.94 -11.50
N ASP A 114 -0.97 -14.38 -11.37
CA ASP A 114 -1.54 -13.46 -12.36
C ASP A 114 -0.76 -12.14 -12.42
N PHE A 115 -0.29 -11.65 -11.27
CA PHE A 115 0.55 -10.47 -11.17
C PHE A 115 1.95 -10.72 -11.76
N PHE A 116 2.53 -11.90 -11.48
CA PHE A 116 3.82 -12.28 -12.04
C PHE A 116 3.78 -12.41 -13.57
N ILE A 117 2.70 -13.00 -14.11
CA ILE A 117 2.45 -13.08 -15.55
C ILE A 117 2.29 -11.68 -16.15
N ALA A 118 1.57 -10.77 -15.48
CA ALA A 118 1.41 -9.38 -15.94
C ALA A 118 2.76 -8.65 -16.01
N ALA A 119 3.62 -8.81 -14.99
CA ALA A 119 4.96 -8.21 -14.96
C ALA A 119 5.85 -8.72 -16.11
N ILE A 120 5.86 -10.04 -16.35
CA ILE A 120 6.64 -10.63 -17.45
C ILE A 120 6.09 -10.21 -18.82
N THR A 121 4.76 -10.17 -18.97
CA THR A 121 4.11 -9.75 -20.22
C THR A 121 4.48 -8.31 -20.56
N ASN A 122 4.47 -7.41 -19.58
CA ASN A 122 4.90 -6.02 -19.75
C ASN A 122 6.38 -5.91 -20.19
N LEU A 123 7.29 -6.71 -19.61
CA LEU A 123 8.69 -6.76 -20.06
C LEU A 123 8.83 -7.25 -21.51
N SER A 124 8.01 -8.22 -21.92
CA SER A 124 8.04 -8.75 -23.29
C SER A 124 7.56 -7.72 -24.32
N CYS A 125 6.55 -6.91 -23.97
CA CYS A 125 6.04 -5.81 -24.79
C CYS A 125 7.02 -4.64 -24.91
N GLN A 126 7.75 -4.29 -23.84
CA GLN A 126 8.75 -3.22 -23.91
C GLN A 126 9.93 -3.57 -24.83
N LYS A 127 10.33 -4.84 -24.92
CA LYS A 127 11.40 -5.29 -25.83
C LYS A 127 11.00 -5.30 -27.30
N SER A 128 9.70 -5.33 -27.62
CA SER A 128 9.22 -5.34 -29.01
C SER A 128 9.07 -3.94 -29.61
N GLN A 129 9.17 -2.88 -28.81
CA GLN A 129 9.09 -1.47 -29.26
C GLN A 129 10.46 -0.80 -29.44
N SER A 130 11.56 -1.49 -29.12
CA SER A 130 12.93 -0.98 -29.23
C SER A 130 13.73 -1.60 -30.38
N LEU A 131 13.05 -2.10 -31.42
CA LEU A 131 13.63 -2.72 -32.62
C LEU A 131 13.21 -1.99 -33.89
#